data_AF-A0AAP9YDY3-F1
#
_entry.id   AF-A0AAP9YDY3-F1
#
_cell.length_a   1.000
_cell.length_b   1.000
_cell.length_c   1.000
_cell.angle_alpha   90.00
_cell.angle_beta   90.00
_cell.angle_gamma   90.00
#
_symmetry.space_group_name_H-M   'P 1'
#
loop_
_entity.id
_entity.type
_entity.pdbx_description
1 polymer ?
#
loop_
_entity_poly.entity_id
_entity_poly.type
_entity_poly.pdbx_seq_one_letter_code
_entity_poly.pdbx_strand_id
1 'polypeptide(L)' 'MLKFKDGKTKEQAIDEILRTYLVRCFSTVSKQYEPIQNMSPEQGVDYLFKMRNEGKINVSLYPEGELIKCSISLVN' A
#
# COMPACT_ATOMS: atom_id res chain seq x y z
N MET A 1 13.98 14.65 15.02
CA MET A 1 12.92 14.23 14.08
C MET A 1 13.19 14.88 12.73
N LEU A 2 13.49 14.11 11.69
CA LEU A 2 13.55 14.62 10.31
C LEU A 2 12.14 15.06 9.91
N LYS A 3 11.90 16.37 9.82
CA LYS A 3 10.67 16.92 9.24
C LYS A 3 10.93 17.13 7.75
N PHE A 4 10.07 16.57 6.89
CA PHE A 4 10.12 16.85 5.45
C PHE A 4 9.71 18.31 5.20
N LYS A 5 10.09 18.89 4.05
CA LYS A 5 9.89 20.33 3.72
C LYS A 5 8.45 20.83 3.96
N ASP A 6 7.48 19.92 3.97
CA ASP A 6 6.06 20.21 4.03
C ASP A 6 5.47 20.02 5.46
N GLY A 7 6.33 19.81 6.47
CA GLY A 7 5.91 19.58 7.86
C GLY A 7 5.40 18.16 8.17
N LYS A 8 5.31 17.28 7.16
CA LYS A 8 4.90 15.88 7.30
C LYS A 8 5.91 15.06 8.11
N THR A 9 5.40 14.07 8.86
CA THR A 9 6.24 13.03 9.46
C THR A 9 6.75 12.07 8.39
N LYS A 10 7.76 11.27 8.74
CA LYS A 10 8.30 10.24 7.85
C LYS A 10 7.23 9.21 7.48
N GLU A 11 6.41 8.82 8.45
CA GLU A 11 5.34 7.86 8.30
C GLU A 11 4.28 8.37 7.32
N GLN A 12 3.87 9.63 7.44
CA GLN A 12 2.92 10.26 6.52
C GLN A 12 3.46 10.30 5.08
N ALA A 13 4.73 10.65 4.91
CA ALA A 13 5.36 10.68 3.58
C ALA A 13 5.44 9.26 2.97
N ILE A 14 5.77 8.25 3.77
CA ILE A 14 5.80 6.86 3.33
C ILE A 14 4.40 6.37 2.93
N ASP A 15 3.38 6.68 3.74
CA ASP A 15 2.00 6.28 3.47
C ASP A 15 1.46 6.92 2.19
N GLU A 16 1.83 8.17 1.89
CA GLU A 16 1.44 8.85 0.65
C GLU A 16 2.10 8.23 -0.59
N ILE A 17 3.39 7.87 -0.48
CA ILE A 17 4.11 7.16 -1.55
C ILE A 17 3.47 5.78 -1.77
N LEU A 18 3.21 5.04 -0.69
CA LEU A 18 2.59 3.71 -0.76
C LEU A 18 1.20 3.78 -1.36
N ARG A 19 0.36 4.72 -0.92
CA ARG A 19 -0.99 4.94 -1.47
C ARG A 19 -0.94 5.23 -2.96
N THR A 20 -0.06 6.15 -3.37
CA THR A 20 0.14 6.50 -4.79
C THR A 20 0.55 5.29 -5.62
N TYR A 21 1.50 4.49 -5.12
CA TYR A 21 1.94 3.27 -5.77
C TYR A 21 0.80 2.25 -5.92
N LEU A 22 0.07 1.96 -4.82
CA LEU A 22 -0.99 0.96 -4.83
C LEU A 22 -2.14 1.33 -5.76
N VAL A 23 -2.50 2.61 -5.86
CA VAL A 23 -3.52 3.09 -6.82
C VAL A 23 -3.02 2.87 -8.26
N ARG A 24 -1.78 3.27 -8.56
CA ARG A 24 -1.19 3.09 -9.91
C ARG A 24 -1.07 1.63 -10.32
N CYS A 25 -0.74 0.75 -9.39
CA CYS A 25 -0.53 -0.67 -9.63
C CYS A 25 -1.75 -1.53 -9.26
N PHE A 26 -2.92 -0.91 -9.06
CA PHE A 26 -4.07 -1.57 -8.47
C PHE A 26 -4.50 -2.82 -9.23
N SER A 27 -4.49 -2.79 -10.56
CA SER A 27 -4.86 -3.94 -11.41
C SER A 27 -4.00 -5.19 -11.17
N THR A 28 -2.76 -5.01 -10.71
CA THR A 28 -1.86 -6.12 -10.34
C THR A 28 -2.07 -6.53 -8.89
N VAL A 29 -2.16 -5.54 -8.00
CA VAL A 29 -2.37 -5.76 -6.55
C VAL A 29 -3.70 -6.49 -6.30
N SER A 30 -4.76 -6.12 -7.01
CA SER A 30 -6.09 -6.68 -6.82
C SER A 30 -6.21 -8.14 -7.27
N LYS A 31 -5.32 -8.61 -8.15
CA LYS A 31 -5.20 -10.03 -8.51
C LYS A 31 -4.48 -10.86 -7.45
N GLN A 32 -3.67 -10.22 -6.60
CA GLN A 32 -2.94 -10.88 -5.51
C GLN A 32 -3.78 -10.93 -4.22
N TYR A 33 -4.82 -10.13 -4.12
CA TYR A 33 -5.66 -10.05 -2.94
C TYR A 33 -7.14 -9.96 -3.33
N GLU A 34 -7.80 -11.12 -3.36
CA GLU A 34 -9.20 -11.29 -3.77
C GLU A 34 -10.19 -10.30 -3.14
N PRO A 35 -10.09 -9.93 -1.84
CA PRO A 35 -11.07 -9.04 -1.21
C PRO A 35 -11.25 -7.66 -1.85
N ILE A 36 -10.26 -7.17 -2.62
CA ILE A 36 -10.31 -5.87 -3.30
C ILE A 36 -10.53 -5.99 -4.81
N GLN A 37 -10.66 -7.21 -5.35
CA GLN A 37 -10.69 -7.45 -6.80
C GLN A 37 -11.81 -6.71 -7.53
N ASN A 38 -12.96 -6.54 -6.87
CA ASN A 38 -14.15 -5.90 -7.43
C ASN A 38 -14.34 -4.44 -6.95
N MET A 39 -13.34 -3.85 -6.30
CA MET A 39 -13.39 -2.48 -5.81
C MET A 39 -12.80 -1.51 -6.83
N SER A 40 -13.15 -0.21 -6.75
CA SER A 40 -12.37 0.82 -7.43
C SER A 40 -10.96 0.88 -6.84
N PRO A 41 -9.95 1.38 -7.59
CA PRO A 41 -8.59 1.53 -7.08
C PRO A 41 -8.52 2.28 -5.75
N GLU A 42 -9.23 3.40 -5.62
CA GLU A 42 -9.25 4.23 -4.42
C GLU A 42 -9.87 3.47 -3.24
N GLN A 43 -11.02 2.83 -3.46
CA GLN A 43 -11.72 2.04 -2.44
C GLN A 43 -10.89 0.85 -1.96
N GLY A 44 -10.26 0.13 -2.90
CA GLY A 44 -9.43 -1.02 -2.58
C GLY A 44 -8.18 -0.61 -1.81
N VAL A 45 -7.54 0.51 -2.16
CA VAL A 45 -6.39 1.04 -1.41
C VAL A 45 -6.80 1.50 -0.02
N ASP A 46 -7.93 2.19 0.13
CA ASP A 46 -8.47 2.55 1.45
C ASP A 46 -8.73 1.31 2.32
N TYR A 47 -9.28 0.25 1.71
CA TYR A 47 -9.48 -1.02 2.39
C TYR A 47 -8.16 -1.66 2.85
N LEU A 48 -7.13 -1.69 1.99
CA LEU A 48 -5.81 -2.22 2.35
C LEU A 48 -5.18 -1.45 3.52
N PHE A 49 -5.27 -0.11 3.51
CA PHE A 49 -4.77 0.71 4.62
C PHE A 49 -5.54 0.44 5.92
N LYS A 50 -6.86 0.30 5.85
CA LYS A 50 -7.68 -0.08 7.02
C LYS A 50 -7.20 -1.42 7.59
N MET A 51 -7.07 -2.44 6.75
CA MET A 51 -6.64 -3.78 7.18
C MET A 51 -5.21 -3.79 7.75
N ARG A 52 -4.31 -3.00 7.19
CA ARG A 52 -2.95 -2.80 7.71
C ARG A 52 -2.96 -2.13 9.08
N ASN A 53 -3.76 -1.07 9.24
CA ASN A 53 -3.87 -0.33 10.51
C ASN A 53 -4.55 -1.14 11.61
N GLU A 54 -5.44 -2.06 11.23
CA GLU A 54 -6.02 -3.07 12.13
C GLU A 54 -5.06 -4.23 12.43
N GLY A 55 -3.85 -4.23 11.85
CA GLY A 55 -2.85 -5.27 12.07
C GLY A 55 -3.20 -6.62 11.45
N LYS A 56 -4.12 -6.66 10.48
CA LYS A 56 -4.57 -7.91 9.84
C LYS A 56 -3.73 -8.33 8.64
N ILE A 57 -3.12 -7.34 7.98
CA ILE A 57 -2.25 -7.57 6.82
C ILE A 57 -0.98 -6.73 6.92
N ASN A 58 0.09 -7.22 6.32
CA ASN A 58 1.25 -6.43 5.98
C ASN A 58 1.23 -6.12 4.49
N VAL A 59 1.60 -4.89 4.15
CA VAL A 59 1.79 -4.45 2.76
C VAL A 59 3.24 -4.02 2.61
N SER A 60 3.97 -4.69 1.72
CA SER A 60 5.41 -4.43 1.51
C SER A 60 5.71 -4.17 0.04
N LEU A 61 6.55 -3.17 -0.20
CA LEU A 61 7.14 -2.90 -1.51
C LEU A 61 8.59 -3.39 -1.51
N TYR A 62 8.99 -4.11 -2.55
CA TYR A 62 10.36 -4.62 -2.68
C TYR A 62 10.82 -4.55 -4.14
N PRO A 63 12.12 -4.32 -4.39
CA PRO A 63 12.66 -4.36 -5.73
C PRO A 63 12.76 -5.81 -6.23
N GLU A 64 12.44 -6.04 -7.50
CA GLU A 64 12.74 -7.27 -8.22
C GLU A 64 13.31 -6.90 -9.60
N GLY A 65 14.64 -6.95 -9.71
CA GLY A 65 15.36 -6.40 -10.87
C GLY A 65 15.13 -4.89 -10.98
N GLU A 66 14.70 -4.45 -12.17
CA GLU A 66 14.39 -3.04 -12.47
C GLU A 66 12.95 -2.64 -12.06
N LEU A 67 12.18 -3.54 -11.43
CA LEU A 67 10.79 -3.33 -11.07
C LEU A 67 10.61 -3.18 -9.56
N ILE A 68 9.60 -2.40 -9.15
CA ILE A 68 9.10 -2.42 -7.78
C ILE A 68 7.85 -3.29 -7.74
N LYS A 69 7.88 -4.34 -6.91
CA LYS A 69 6.75 -5.22 -6.65
C LYS A 69 6.09 -4.94 -5.32
N CYS A 70 4.85 -5.40 -5.21
CA CYS A 70 4.05 -5.40 -4.00
C CYS A 70 3.84 -6.82 -3.51
N SER A 71 3.78 -7.00 -2.19
CA SER A 71 3.28 -8.21 -1.54
C SER A 71 2.30 -7.81 -0.45
N ILE A 72 1.19 -8.55 -0.38
CA ILE A 72 0.21 -8.48 0.70
C ILE A 72 0.22 -9.83 1.40
N SER A 73 0.46 -9.83 2.71
CA SER A 73 0.48 -11.04 3.52
C SER A 73 -0.43 -10.87 4.73
N LEU A 74 -1.12 -11.93 5.15
CA LEU A 74 -1.87 -11.94 6.39
C LEU A 74 -0.91 -11.88 7.60
N VAL A 75 -1.34 -11.22 8.66
CA VAL A 75 -0.67 -11.24 9.96
C VAL A 75 -1.41 -12.26 10.83
N ASN A 76 -0.69 -13.30 11.28
CA ASN A 76 -1.20 -14.31 12.22
C ASN A 76 -1.01 -13.85 13.66
#